data_AF-A0A955RH39-F1
#
_entry.id   AF-A0A955RH39-F1
#
_cell.length_a   1.000
_cell.length_b   1.000
_cell.length_c   1.000
_cell.angle_alpha   90.00
_cell.angle_beta   90.00
_cell.angle_gamma   90.00
#
_symmetry.space_group_name_H-M   'P 1'
#
loop_
_entity.id
_entity.type
_entity.pdbx_description
1 polymer ?
#
loop_
_entity_poly.entity_id
_entity_poly.type
_entity_poly.pdbx_seq_one_letter_code
_entity_poly.pdbx_strand_id
1 'polypeptide(L)'
;MSWLIARAEGGEVASWSAAHGISASVVDERVDRRGLTHVRLQQDVDGVPILGAQAILHLDGDTLIGVTDRTVTPPDLPTPAVRLDGAALWLVGDRLCWRVEARTELTRTTTFLDAMTGEVVRRWEALPSALDRQTWDAGNTLQLPGTLVRAEGDPPTGDVIVDAAHRNAGITWGYYRVRHGLDGYDGAGAPTTSVVHVGVQLGSAFWDTDRLLLGDGDGLLYRPFALATDVVAHEITHGVIEQSADLVYAGESGAINEAVADILGTATQAMARGWVLDERTWRFGEDAVLPLAGDAIRYLDDPTLDGASLDHYADYVDGTDVHLASGIVNAAFTAMVRSDALDLGEVTDLWYDALTTELFPDSDLDDARRATVQVAINAHGPGSAEVWAVQDAWDGVGVHDWTLLASQLGLQGATGAEQRFPIAVPAGAAALTVRTRGGSGNADLYVRYGAPPTTTTYDCSSRAFTNEEHCELEPVTAGTWYVMVRAANAFSGVTLSASTADPPVPVVAEICDDGLDDDGDLAVDCDDVDCAPSPACDPLAAATGEGLRFVWERPEGVQRVTFTIDGGAGDADLYVRGGALPTQTSFDCAPATVGNQETCVIDPATDESYHVLVRARSAFSGVAYGVSAN
;
A
#
# COMPACT_ATOMS: atom_id res chain seq x y z
N MET A 1 -28.75 -3.22 -1.47
CA MET A 1 -29.59 -3.57 -0.30
C MET A 1 -30.77 -4.52 -0.54
N SER A 2 -31.74 -4.24 -1.43
CA SER A 2 -33.08 -4.88 -1.32
C SER A 2 -33.23 -6.35 -1.79
N TRP A 3 -32.27 -6.93 -2.53
CA TRP A 3 -32.38 -8.30 -3.06
C TRP A 3 -31.60 -9.36 -2.27
N LEU A 4 -30.45 -9.00 -1.71
CA LEU A 4 -29.67 -9.86 -0.81
C LEU A 4 -30.40 -10.11 0.51
N ILE A 5 -31.09 -9.10 1.06
CA ILE A 5 -31.94 -9.24 2.26
C ILE A 5 -33.15 -10.15 1.98
N ALA A 6 -33.71 -10.10 0.77
CA ALA A 6 -34.92 -10.86 0.42
C ALA A 6 -34.73 -12.38 0.29
N ARG A 7 -33.48 -12.86 0.13
CA ARG A 7 -33.19 -14.30 0.12
C ARG A 7 -33.31 -14.92 1.52
N ALA A 8 -33.22 -14.12 2.58
CA ALA A 8 -33.48 -14.54 3.95
C ALA A 8 -34.98 -14.58 4.29
N GLU A 9 -35.83 -13.83 3.57
CA GLU A 9 -37.25 -13.63 3.92
C GLU A 9 -38.28 -14.14 2.87
N GLY A 10 -37.84 -14.65 1.72
CA GLY A 10 -38.70 -15.40 0.78
C GLY A 10 -39.75 -14.58 0.01
N GLY A 11 -39.49 -13.30 -0.29
CA GLY A 11 -40.42 -12.38 -0.97
C GLY A 11 -40.21 -12.14 -2.48
N GLU A 12 -41.02 -11.23 -3.06
CA GLU A 12 -41.10 -10.84 -4.50
C GLU A 12 -39.77 -10.51 -5.21
N VAL A 13 -38.72 -10.17 -4.47
CA VAL A 13 -37.42 -9.82 -5.06
C VAL A 13 -36.62 -11.06 -5.48
N ALA A 14 -36.85 -12.21 -4.85
CA ALA A 14 -36.18 -13.48 -5.20
C ALA A 14 -36.67 -14.06 -6.55
N SER A 15 -37.89 -13.74 -6.97
CA SER A 15 -38.41 -14.09 -8.29
C SER A 15 -37.92 -13.14 -9.39
N TRP A 16 -37.62 -11.88 -9.06
CA TRP A 16 -37.02 -10.90 -9.98
C TRP A 16 -35.55 -11.21 -10.27
N SER A 17 -34.75 -11.54 -9.26
CA SER A 17 -33.33 -11.88 -9.43
C SER A 17 -33.12 -13.14 -10.29
N ALA A 18 -33.94 -14.17 -10.09
CA ALA A 18 -33.92 -15.40 -10.89
C ALA A 18 -34.33 -15.16 -12.36
N ALA A 19 -35.19 -14.19 -12.62
CA ALA A 19 -35.62 -13.83 -13.98
C ALA A 19 -34.58 -13.01 -14.76
N HIS A 20 -33.58 -12.42 -14.08
CA HIS A 20 -32.52 -11.59 -14.66
C HIS A 20 -31.12 -12.20 -14.48
N GLY A 21 -31.05 -13.50 -14.20
CA GLY A 21 -29.78 -14.23 -14.12
C GLY A 21 -28.86 -13.80 -12.97
N ILE A 22 -29.37 -13.05 -11.98
CA ILE A 22 -28.54 -12.50 -10.90
C ILE A 22 -28.34 -13.57 -9.82
N SER A 23 -27.08 -13.88 -9.53
CA SER A 23 -26.67 -14.74 -8.42
C SER A 23 -25.53 -14.13 -7.63
N ALA A 24 -25.18 -14.76 -6.52
CA ALA A 24 -23.95 -14.46 -5.80
C ALA A 24 -23.30 -15.74 -5.31
N SER A 25 -21.98 -15.76 -5.36
CA SER A 25 -21.13 -16.85 -4.89
C SER A 25 -20.33 -16.41 -3.66
N VAL A 26 -20.13 -17.31 -2.70
CA VAL A 26 -19.27 -17.04 -1.53
C VAL A 26 -17.83 -17.09 -2.00
N VAL A 27 -17.12 -15.99 -1.76
CA VAL A 27 -15.68 -15.87 -2.06
C VAL A 27 -14.86 -16.18 -0.81
N ASP A 28 -15.30 -15.67 0.34
CA ASP A 28 -14.57 -15.79 1.61
C ASP A 28 -15.52 -15.68 2.81
N GLU A 29 -15.17 -16.33 3.92
CA GLU A 29 -15.90 -16.26 5.20
C GLU A 29 -14.92 -16.25 6.37
N ARG A 30 -15.01 -15.23 7.23
CA ARG A 30 -14.10 -15.03 8.38
C ARG A 30 -14.87 -14.60 9.63
N VAL A 31 -14.37 -14.94 10.82
CA VAL A 31 -14.95 -14.51 12.10
C VAL A 31 -13.99 -13.54 12.79
N ASP A 32 -14.49 -12.38 13.22
CA ASP A 32 -13.68 -11.35 13.86
C ASP A 32 -13.44 -11.62 15.37
N ARG A 33 -12.57 -10.82 15.99
CA ARG A 33 -12.21 -10.95 17.41
C ARG A 33 -13.38 -10.66 18.38
N ARG A 34 -14.53 -10.16 17.89
CA ARG A 34 -15.75 -9.90 18.66
C ARG A 34 -16.80 -11.00 18.47
N GLY A 35 -16.51 -12.03 17.66
CA GLY A 35 -17.39 -13.16 17.39
C GLY A 35 -18.38 -12.94 16.23
N LEU A 36 -18.18 -11.88 15.43
CA LEU A 36 -19.04 -11.58 14.29
C LEU A 36 -18.50 -12.25 13.03
N THR A 37 -19.37 -12.92 12.27
CA THR A 37 -19.01 -13.57 11.01
C THR A 37 -19.14 -12.58 9.86
N HIS A 38 -18.16 -12.56 8.97
CA HIS A 38 -18.11 -11.71 7.77
C HIS A 38 -18.02 -12.60 6.54
N VAL A 39 -19.07 -12.56 5.71
CA VAL A 39 -19.15 -13.37 4.48
C VAL A 39 -19.03 -12.45 3.27
N ARG A 40 -17.96 -12.62 2.49
CA ARG A 40 -17.74 -11.89 1.24
C ARG A 40 -18.40 -12.64 0.08
N LEU A 41 -19.25 -11.94 -0.65
CA LEU A 41 -20.03 -12.44 -1.77
C LEU A 41 -19.65 -11.68 -3.06
N GLN A 42 -19.39 -12.44 -4.14
CA GLN A 42 -19.21 -11.91 -5.48
C GLN A 42 -20.56 -11.91 -6.21
N GLN A 43 -20.96 -10.78 -6.80
CA GLN A 43 -22.16 -10.75 -7.66
C GLN A 43 -21.84 -11.34 -9.03
N ASP A 44 -22.75 -12.19 -9.51
CA ASP A 44 -22.72 -12.80 -10.84
C ASP A 44 -24.01 -12.43 -11.60
N VAL A 45 -23.89 -12.19 -12.92
CA VAL A 45 -25.04 -12.04 -13.82
C VAL A 45 -24.88 -13.04 -14.97
N ASP A 46 -25.85 -13.95 -15.12
CA ASP A 46 -25.81 -15.07 -16.07
C ASP A 46 -24.54 -15.94 -15.95
N GLY A 47 -24.01 -16.06 -14.72
CA GLY A 47 -22.80 -16.84 -14.42
C GLY A 47 -21.47 -16.13 -14.72
N VAL A 48 -21.50 -14.83 -15.02
CA VAL A 48 -20.31 -13.99 -15.21
C VAL A 48 -20.11 -13.09 -13.98
N PRO A 49 -18.92 -13.09 -13.34
CA PRO A 49 -18.65 -12.25 -12.19
C PRO A 49 -18.54 -10.79 -12.59
N ILE A 50 -19.22 -9.90 -11.87
CA ILE A 50 -19.15 -8.45 -12.07
C ILE A 50 -18.02 -7.88 -11.21
N LEU A 51 -16.90 -7.54 -11.84
CA LEU A 51 -15.73 -6.97 -11.16
C LEU A 51 -16.10 -5.66 -10.45
N GLY A 52 -15.74 -5.54 -9.18
CA GLY A 52 -16.08 -4.41 -8.32
C GLY A 52 -17.47 -4.47 -7.66
N ALA A 53 -18.34 -5.40 -8.07
CA ALA A 53 -19.66 -5.58 -7.46
C ALA A 53 -19.65 -6.74 -6.45
N GLN A 54 -19.30 -6.39 -5.21
CA GLN A 54 -19.23 -7.33 -4.08
C GLN A 54 -20.14 -6.87 -2.94
N ALA A 55 -20.52 -7.82 -2.10
CA ALA A 55 -21.21 -7.55 -0.84
C ALA A 55 -20.49 -8.27 0.31
N ILE A 56 -20.40 -7.62 1.45
CA ILE A 56 -19.94 -8.20 2.69
C ILE A 56 -21.12 -8.22 3.66
N LEU A 57 -21.48 -9.42 4.11
CA LEU A 57 -22.50 -9.62 5.13
C LEU A 57 -21.82 -9.66 6.50
N HIS A 58 -22.27 -8.82 7.44
CA HIS A 58 -21.85 -8.87 8.83
C HIS A 58 -22.95 -9.57 9.64
N LEU A 59 -22.61 -10.71 10.25
CA LEU A 59 -23.51 -11.59 10.98
C LEU A 59 -23.10 -11.67 12.46
N ASP A 60 -24.06 -11.67 13.36
CA ASP A 60 -23.91 -12.07 14.76
C ASP A 60 -24.63 -13.41 14.96
N GLY A 61 -23.87 -14.52 14.98
CA GLY A 61 -24.42 -15.86 14.77
C GLY A 61 -25.10 -15.98 13.40
N ASP A 62 -26.35 -16.45 13.37
CA ASP A 62 -27.16 -16.53 12.13
C ASP A 62 -27.90 -15.21 11.83
N THR A 63 -27.70 -14.16 12.65
CA THR A 63 -28.47 -12.91 12.56
C THR A 63 -27.70 -11.89 11.74
N LEU A 64 -28.30 -11.40 10.64
CA LEU A 64 -27.72 -10.32 9.83
C LEU A 64 -27.81 -8.98 10.56
N ILE A 65 -26.67 -8.39 10.88
CA ILE A 65 -26.57 -7.13 11.62
C ILE A 65 -26.11 -5.96 10.76
N GLY A 66 -25.50 -6.22 9.59
CA GLY A 66 -25.06 -5.19 8.66
C GLY A 66 -24.73 -5.75 7.28
N VAL A 67 -24.87 -4.91 6.26
CA VAL A 67 -24.48 -5.23 4.88
C VAL A 67 -23.71 -4.05 4.32
N THR A 68 -22.49 -4.31 3.85
CA THR A 68 -21.70 -3.37 3.08
C THR A 68 -21.71 -3.85 1.64
N ASP A 69 -22.35 -3.13 0.72
CA ASP A 69 -22.51 -3.57 -0.67
C ASP A 69 -22.14 -2.50 -1.69
N ARG A 70 -21.51 -2.95 -2.80
CA ARG A 70 -21.37 -2.22 -4.07
C ARG A 70 -22.14 -2.96 -5.18
N THR A 71 -23.27 -3.58 -4.83
CA THR A 71 -24.01 -4.41 -5.78
C THR A 71 -24.73 -3.57 -6.83
N VAL A 72 -24.65 -4.00 -8.08
CA VAL A 72 -25.30 -3.31 -9.19
C VAL A 72 -26.72 -3.86 -9.31
N THR A 73 -27.72 -2.97 -9.23
CA THR A 73 -29.10 -3.34 -9.56
C THR A 73 -29.24 -3.23 -11.07
N PRO A 74 -29.60 -4.27 -11.83
CA PRO A 74 -29.75 -4.12 -13.27
C PRO A 74 -31.09 -3.44 -13.59
N PRO A 75 -31.02 -2.17 -14.02
CA PRO A 75 -31.71 -1.81 -15.26
C PRO A 75 -30.76 -1.50 -16.43
N ASP A 76 -29.46 -1.35 -16.19
CA ASP A 76 -28.52 -0.79 -17.17
C ASP A 76 -27.30 -1.69 -17.41
N LEU A 77 -27.51 -2.91 -17.92
CA LEU A 77 -26.60 -3.40 -18.94
C LEU A 77 -27.19 -2.93 -20.27
N PRO A 78 -26.53 -2.01 -21.02
CA PRO A 78 -27.15 -1.48 -22.21
C PRO A 78 -27.29 -2.58 -23.26
N THR A 79 -28.53 -2.95 -23.56
CA THR A 79 -28.90 -3.30 -24.94
C THR A 79 -28.32 -2.20 -25.84
N PRO A 80 -27.51 -2.51 -26.87
CA PRO A 80 -26.87 -1.48 -27.67
C PRO A 80 -27.93 -0.52 -28.20
N ALA A 81 -27.85 0.74 -27.79
CA ALA A 81 -28.69 1.78 -28.34
C ALA A 81 -28.22 2.02 -29.79
N VAL A 82 -28.90 1.39 -30.75
CA VAL A 82 -28.74 1.72 -32.16
C VAL A 82 -29.41 3.07 -32.36
N ARG A 83 -28.61 4.14 -32.34
CA ARG A 83 -29.08 5.46 -32.70
C ARG A 83 -28.89 5.64 -34.21
N LEU A 84 -29.99 5.67 -34.95
CA LEU A 84 -30.00 6.21 -36.30
C LEU A 84 -30.00 7.74 -36.20
N ASP A 85 -28.83 8.34 -36.03
CA ASP A 85 -28.72 9.80 -35.98
C ASP A 85 -28.91 10.38 -37.39
N GLY A 86 -30.15 10.75 -37.71
CA GLY A 86 -30.53 11.43 -38.93
C GLY A 86 -30.42 10.55 -40.18
N ALA A 87 -31.51 10.35 -40.89
CA ALA A 87 -31.51 9.69 -42.19
C ALA A 87 -30.75 10.52 -43.25
N ALA A 88 -29.41 10.50 -43.20
CA ALA A 88 -28.54 11.05 -44.21
C ALA A 88 -27.77 9.91 -44.87
N LEU A 89 -27.92 9.80 -46.19
CA LEU A 89 -27.17 8.88 -47.02
C LEU A 89 -25.78 9.44 -47.30
N TRP A 90 -24.76 8.60 -47.13
CA TRP A 90 -23.34 8.94 -47.29
C TRP A 90 -22.78 8.29 -48.55
N LEU A 91 -21.91 8.97 -49.29
CA LEU A 91 -21.14 8.35 -50.36
C LEU A 91 -19.84 7.78 -49.77
N VAL A 92 -19.64 6.46 -49.88
CA VAL A 92 -18.40 5.78 -49.48
C VAL A 92 -17.81 5.10 -50.71
N GLY A 93 -16.80 5.72 -51.31
CA GLY A 93 -16.34 5.35 -52.65
C GLY A 93 -17.40 5.71 -53.70
N ASP A 94 -17.84 4.73 -54.48
CA ASP A 94 -18.92 4.84 -55.47
C ASP A 94 -20.28 4.33 -54.96
N ARG A 95 -20.37 3.94 -53.67
CA ARG A 95 -21.58 3.36 -53.08
C ARG A 95 -22.30 4.33 -52.13
N LEU A 96 -23.62 4.39 -52.26
CA LEU A 96 -24.49 5.14 -51.36
C LEU A 96 -24.76 4.27 -50.13
N CYS A 97 -24.55 4.81 -48.93
CA CYS A 97 -24.53 4.03 -47.69
C CYS A 97 -25.36 4.69 -46.56
N TRP A 98 -25.95 3.88 -45.69
CA TRP A 98 -26.43 4.28 -44.37
C TRP A 98 -25.27 4.26 -43.38
N ARG A 99 -25.08 5.34 -42.60
CA ARG A 99 -24.16 5.35 -41.46
C ARG A 99 -24.92 4.88 -40.22
N VAL A 100 -24.47 3.78 -39.65
CA VAL A 100 -25.03 3.19 -38.43
C VAL A 100 -23.99 3.27 -37.33
N GLU A 101 -24.34 3.94 -36.24
CA GLU A 101 -23.50 3.99 -35.04
C GLU A 101 -24.10 3.05 -33.99
N ALA A 102 -23.30 2.06 -33.58
CA ALA A 102 -23.58 1.22 -32.44
C ALA A 102 -22.69 1.66 -31.28
N ARG A 103 -23.28 1.84 -30.10
CA ARG A 103 -22.58 2.27 -28.89
C ARG A 103 -22.80 1.24 -27.78
N THR A 104 -21.71 0.88 -27.11
CA THR A 104 -21.71 0.18 -25.82
C THR A 104 -20.83 0.97 -24.85
N GLU A 105 -20.77 0.57 -23.57
CA GLU A 105 -19.82 1.15 -22.60
C GLU A 105 -18.36 0.94 -23.01
N LEU A 106 -18.09 -0.15 -23.76
CA LEU A 106 -16.74 -0.61 -24.09
C LEU A 106 -16.37 -0.47 -25.58
N THR A 107 -17.23 0.11 -26.43
CA THR A 107 -16.91 0.38 -27.85
C THR A 107 -17.82 1.44 -28.47
N ARG A 108 -17.28 2.19 -29.43
CA ARG A 108 -18.09 2.91 -30.42
C ARG A 108 -17.78 2.37 -31.80
N THR A 109 -18.77 1.72 -32.42
CA THR A 109 -18.61 1.12 -33.74
C THR A 109 -19.40 1.89 -34.78
N THR A 110 -18.70 2.46 -35.76
CA THR A 110 -19.33 3.12 -36.92
C THR A 110 -19.30 2.15 -38.11
N THR A 111 -20.48 1.78 -38.61
CA THR A 111 -20.61 0.88 -39.77
C THR A 111 -21.33 1.60 -40.91
N PHE A 112 -20.77 1.52 -42.11
CA PHE A 112 -21.43 1.96 -43.35
C PHE A 112 -22.01 0.75 -44.05
N LEU A 113 -23.33 0.75 -44.22
CA LEU A 113 -24.07 -0.30 -44.91
C LEU A 113 -24.49 0.22 -46.28
N ASP A 114 -24.29 -0.56 -47.34
CA ASP A 114 -24.81 -0.24 -48.67
C ASP A 114 -26.31 0.02 -48.57
N ALA A 115 -26.74 1.16 -49.09
CA ALA A 115 -28.11 1.64 -48.91
C ALA A 115 -29.16 0.79 -49.63
N MET A 116 -28.74 -0.01 -50.62
CA MET A 116 -29.62 -0.85 -51.45
C MET A 116 -29.59 -2.30 -51.02
N THR A 117 -28.41 -2.84 -50.67
CA THR A 117 -28.25 -4.28 -50.36
C THR A 117 -28.15 -4.58 -48.88
N GLY A 118 -27.81 -3.58 -48.04
CA GLY A 118 -27.53 -3.77 -46.62
C GLY A 118 -26.19 -4.43 -46.32
N GLU A 119 -25.35 -4.69 -47.33
CA GLU A 119 -24.01 -5.24 -47.15
C GLU A 119 -23.10 -4.24 -46.43
N VAL A 120 -22.20 -4.74 -45.57
CA VAL A 120 -21.21 -3.88 -44.90
C VAL A 120 -20.16 -3.42 -45.91
N VAL A 121 -20.14 -2.11 -46.18
CA VAL A 121 -19.17 -1.47 -47.07
C VAL A 121 -17.88 -1.12 -46.32
N ARG A 122 -18.00 -0.68 -45.07
CA ARG A 122 -16.87 -0.34 -44.19
C ARG A 122 -17.29 -0.34 -42.71
N ARG A 123 -16.39 -0.73 -41.80
CA ARG A 123 -16.58 -0.69 -40.35
C ARG A 123 -15.34 -0.09 -39.66
N TRP A 124 -15.57 0.72 -38.63
CA TRP A 124 -14.57 1.24 -37.70
C TRP A 124 -15.02 0.98 -36.26
N GLU A 125 -14.08 0.55 -35.42
CA GLU A 125 -14.26 0.33 -33.98
C GLU A 125 -13.39 1.35 -33.24
N ALA A 126 -13.97 2.11 -32.32
CA ALA A 126 -13.25 2.95 -31.38
C ALA A 126 -13.33 2.27 -30.00
N LEU A 127 -12.17 1.98 -29.42
CA LEU A 127 -11.99 1.39 -28.09
C LEU A 127 -12.06 2.54 -27.05
N PRO A 128 -12.81 2.42 -25.94
CA PRO A 128 -12.87 3.39 -24.87
C PRO A 128 -11.72 3.28 -23.86
N SER A 129 -10.88 2.24 -23.98
CA SER A 129 -9.54 2.21 -23.35
C SER A 129 -8.43 2.60 -24.31
N ALA A 130 -8.76 3.47 -25.26
CA ALA A 130 -7.77 4.07 -26.13
C ALA A 130 -7.31 5.38 -25.50
N LEU A 131 -5.99 5.50 -25.36
CA LEU A 131 -5.30 6.75 -25.12
C LEU A 131 -5.97 7.90 -25.91
N ASP A 132 -6.42 8.95 -25.22
CA ASP A 132 -6.93 10.19 -25.81
C ASP A 132 -6.16 11.37 -25.23
N ARG A 133 -5.18 11.88 -25.97
CA ARG A 133 -4.37 13.04 -25.57
C ARG A 133 -4.81 14.30 -26.27
N GLN A 134 -4.83 15.39 -25.51
CA GLN A 134 -5.12 16.72 -26.04
C GLN A 134 -4.05 17.68 -25.57
N THR A 135 -3.35 18.33 -26.51
CA THR A 135 -2.33 19.33 -26.19
C THR A 135 -2.76 20.70 -26.70
N TRP A 136 -2.86 21.63 -25.77
CA TRP A 136 -3.29 23.00 -25.97
C TRP A 136 -2.13 23.97 -25.78
N ASP A 137 -2.14 25.07 -26.52
CA ASP A 137 -1.18 26.16 -26.44
C ASP A 137 -1.85 27.39 -25.83
N ALA A 138 -1.38 27.81 -24.65
CA ALA A 138 -1.86 29.01 -23.96
C ALA A 138 -1.31 30.32 -24.54
N GLY A 139 -0.38 30.25 -25.49
CA GLY A 139 0.15 31.40 -26.23
C GLY A 139 0.97 32.36 -25.38
N ASN A 140 1.67 31.84 -24.36
CA ASN A 140 2.35 32.63 -23.32
C ASN A 140 1.40 33.52 -22.50
N THR A 141 0.17 33.05 -22.28
CA THR A 141 -0.84 33.74 -21.47
C THR A 141 -1.28 32.87 -20.29
N LEU A 142 -1.99 33.47 -19.33
CA LEU A 142 -2.66 32.73 -18.25
C LEU A 142 -4.13 32.42 -18.58
N GLN A 143 -4.57 32.63 -19.83
CA GLN A 143 -5.92 32.31 -20.25
C GLN A 143 -5.98 30.87 -20.76
N LEU A 144 -6.47 29.97 -19.90
CA LEU A 144 -6.51 28.53 -20.15
C LEU A 144 -7.85 28.08 -20.78
N PRO A 145 -7.88 26.96 -21.53
CA PRO A 145 -6.73 26.16 -21.96
C PRO A 145 -6.00 26.75 -23.19
N GLY A 146 -6.51 27.80 -23.82
CA GLY A 146 -5.93 28.38 -25.04
C GLY A 146 -6.45 27.68 -26.31
N THR A 147 -5.55 27.36 -27.24
CA THR A 147 -5.89 26.76 -28.54
C THR A 147 -5.45 25.29 -28.61
N LEU A 148 -6.35 24.39 -29.00
CA LEU A 148 -5.97 23.00 -29.25
C LEU A 148 -5.04 22.95 -30.47
N VAL A 149 -3.80 22.50 -30.26
CA VAL A 149 -2.77 22.44 -31.29
C VAL A 149 -2.45 21.02 -31.72
N ARG A 150 -2.79 20.01 -30.89
CA ARG A 150 -2.60 18.60 -31.22
C ARG A 150 -3.60 17.70 -30.49
N ALA A 151 -4.39 16.93 -31.22
CA ALA A 151 -5.25 15.87 -30.68
C ALA A 151 -4.63 14.48 -30.87
N GLU A 152 -5.24 13.46 -30.26
CA GLU A 152 -4.82 12.07 -30.45
C GLU A 152 -4.81 11.67 -31.93
N GLY A 153 -3.72 11.05 -32.36
CA GLY A 153 -3.52 10.63 -33.74
C GLY A 153 -3.04 11.73 -34.69
N ASP A 154 -2.99 13.00 -34.26
CA ASP A 154 -2.44 14.08 -35.07
C ASP A 154 -0.91 13.95 -35.22
N PRO A 155 -0.36 14.32 -36.41
CA PRO A 155 1.08 14.34 -36.60
C PRO A 155 1.76 15.37 -35.69
N PRO A 156 3.08 15.24 -35.46
CA PRO A 156 3.86 16.26 -34.74
C PRO A 156 3.70 17.66 -35.35
N THR A 157 3.63 18.66 -34.48
CA THR A 157 3.35 20.05 -34.87
C THR A 157 4.59 20.80 -35.34
N GLY A 158 5.79 20.32 -34.96
CA GLY A 158 7.05 21.01 -35.17
C GLY A 158 7.44 21.95 -34.04
N ASP A 159 6.54 22.19 -33.07
CA ASP A 159 6.88 22.78 -31.79
C ASP A 159 7.36 21.67 -30.84
N VAL A 160 8.60 21.78 -30.37
CA VAL A 160 9.24 20.77 -29.53
C VAL A 160 8.60 20.64 -28.16
N ILE A 161 7.98 21.70 -27.63
CA ILE A 161 7.34 21.73 -26.31
C ILE A 161 5.98 21.04 -26.42
N VAL A 162 5.17 21.41 -27.43
CA VAL A 162 3.90 20.73 -27.73
C VAL A 162 4.11 19.24 -27.99
N ASP A 163 5.11 18.90 -28.81
CA ASP A 163 5.38 17.51 -29.18
C ASP A 163 5.94 16.69 -28.01
N ALA A 164 6.66 17.32 -27.07
CA ALA A 164 7.14 16.68 -25.86
C ALA A 164 6.04 16.43 -24.84
N ALA A 165 5.20 17.43 -24.55
CA ALA A 165 4.05 17.25 -23.65
C ALA A 165 3.13 16.13 -24.14
N HIS A 166 2.78 16.14 -25.43
CA HIS A 166 1.91 15.13 -26.03
C HIS A 166 2.53 13.72 -25.97
N ARG A 167 3.84 13.59 -26.19
CA ARG A 167 4.53 12.31 -26.10
C ARG A 167 4.58 11.82 -24.65
N ASN A 168 5.03 12.66 -23.73
CA ASN A 168 5.26 12.28 -22.34
C ASN A 168 3.94 11.94 -21.63
N ALA A 169 2.85 12.67 -21.90
CA ALA A 169 1.50 12.30 -21.44
C ALA A 169 1.09 10.88 -21.90
N GLY A 170 1.46 10.48 -23.12
CA GLY A 170 1.21 9.13 -23.62
C GLY A 170 2.08 8.05 -23.00
N ILE A 171 3.32 8.40 -22.62
CA ILE A 171 4.21 7.51 -21.86
C ILE A 171 3.60 7.26 -20.47
N THR A 172 3.13 8.31 -19.79
CA THR A 172 2.49 8.21 -18.47
C THR A 172 1.22 7.36 -18.51
N TRP A 173 0.31 7.63 -19.45
CA TRP A 173 -0.87 6.78 -19.63
C TRP A 173 -0.47 5.31 -19.89
N GLY A 174 0.58 5.08 -20.69
CA GLY A 174 1.11 3.76 -20.96
C GLY A 174 1.62 3.03 -19.71
N TYR A 175 2.31 3.75 -18.82
CA TYR A 175 2.77 3.20 -17.53
C TYR A 175 1.58 2.72 -16.69
N TYR A 176 0.63 3.60 -16.40
CA TYR A 176 -0.55 3.28 -15.59
C TYR A 176 -1.40 2.16 -16.20
N ARG A 177 -1.58 2.17 -17.52
CA ARG A 177 -2.35 1.13 -18.20
C ARG A 177 -1.69 -0.24 -18.14
N VAL A 178 -0.37 -0.30 -18.36
CA VAL A 178 0.36 -1.57 -18.46
C VAL A 178 0.67 -2.15 -17.08
N ARG A 179 1.07 -1.32 -16.13
CA ARG A 179 1.45 -1.77 -14.78
C ARG A 179 0.23 -1.98 -13.89
N HIS A 180 -0.71 -1.05 -13.93
CA HIS A 180 -1.79 -0.96 -12.93
C HIS A 180 -3.18 -1.22 -13.50
N GLY A 181 -3.30 -1.44 -14.82
CA GLY A 181 -4.59 -1.60 -15.50
C GLY A 181 -5.45 -0.34 -15.54
N LEU A 182 -4.96 0.78 -15.02
CA LEU A 182 -5.69 2.05 -14.91
C LEU A 182 -5.85 2.70 -16.29
N ASP A 183 -7.06 3.16 -16.59
CA ASP A 183 -7.40 3.78 -17.88
C ASP A 183 -7.60 5.30 -17.69
N GLY A 184 -6.63 6.09 -18.14
CA GLY A 184 -6.56 7.51 -17.78
C GLY A 184 -6.02 7.69 -16.35
N TYR A 185 -6.18 8.89 -15.80
CA TYR A 185 -5.87 9.16 -14.39
C TYR A 185 -7.04 8.81 -13.46
N ASP A 186 -8.27 8.72 -14.00
CA ASP A 186 -9.51 8.50 -13.28
C ASP A 186 -10.05 7.06 -13.35
N GLY A 187 -9.38 6.18 -14.10
CA GLY A 187 -9.84 4.81 -14.35
C GLY A 187 -11.07 4.70 -15.24
N ALA A 188 -11.59 5.82 -15.76
CA ALA A 188 -12.76 5.88 -16.64
C ALA A 188 -12.42 6.38 -18.05
N GLY A 189 -11.13 6.48 -18.38
CA GLY A 189 -10.64 6.88 -19.69
C GLY A 189 -10.71 8.38 -19.94
N ALA A 190 -10.58 9.22 -18.90
CA ALA A 190 -10.52 10.66 -19.08
C ALA A 190 -9.40 11.06 -20.07
N PRO A 191 -9.66 12.03 -20.97
CA PRO A 191 -8.63 12.55 -21.86
C PRO A 191 -7.47 13.15 -21.06
N THR A 192 -6.25 12.80 -21.43
CA THR A 192 -5.05 13.41 -20.84
C THR A 192 -4.83 14.77 -21.50
N THR A 193 -5.28 15.83 -20.82
CA THR A 193 -5.18 17.21 -21.31
C THR A 193 -3.91 17.88 -20.81
N SER A 194 -3.06 18.35 -21.73
CA SER A 194 -1.87 19.15 -21.42
C SER A 194 -2.02 20.55 -22.01
N VAL A 195 -1.67 21.57 -21.25
CA VAL A 195 -1.58 22.96 -21.71
C VAL A 195 -0.13 23.42 -21.58
N VAL A 196 0.48 23.80 -22.70
CA VAL A 196 1.86 24.28 -22.79
C VAL A 196 1.92 25.78 -23.03
N HIS A 197 3.12 26.37 -22.93
CA HIS A 197 3.35 27.81 -23.03
C HIS A 197 2.47 28.61 -22.05
N VAL A 198 2.31 28.07 -20.83
CA VAL A 198 1.51 28.71 -19.78
C VAL A 198 2.28 29.90 -19.20
N GLY A 199 1.70 31.09 -19.30
CA GLY A 199 2.33 32.33 -18.82
C GLY A 199 3.61 32.69 -19.56
N VAL A 200 4.36 33.66 -19.03
CA VAL A 200 5.65 34.10 -19.59
C VAL A 200 6.75 33.66 -18.64
N GLN A 201 7.70 32.85 -19.12
CA GLN A 201 8.85 32.38 -18.34
C GLN A 201 8.44 31.74 -17.01
N LEU A 202 7.34 30.98 -17.02
CA LEU A 202 6.83 30.30 -15.84
C LEU A 202 7.77 29.14 -15.49
N GLY A 203 8.42 29.25 -14.34
CA GLY A 203 9.33 28.25 -13.77
C GLY A 203 8.62 27.15 -12.98
N SER A 204 7.45 26.67 -13.42
CA SER A 204 6.69 25.62 -12.74
C SER A 204 5.89 24.76 -13.73
N ALA A 205 5.54 23.55 -13.29
CA ALA A 205 4.42 22.76 -13.78
C ALA A 205 3.41 22.57 -12.63
N PHE A 206 2.16 22.22 -12.96
CA PHE A 206 1.14 21.85 -11.98
C PHE A 206 -0.02 21.07 -12.61
N TRP A 207 -0.61 20.17 -11.85
CA TRP A 207 -1.95 19.62 -12.10
C TRP A 207 -3.04 20.60 -11.64
N ASP A 208 -4.11 20.74 -12.44
CA ASP A 208 -5.26 21.56 -12.10
C ASP A 208 -6.56 20.84 -12.47
N THR A 209 -7.08 20.06 -11.52
CA THR A 209 -8.37 19.32 -11.57
C THR A 209 -8.46 18.22 -12.65
N ASP A 210 -8.23 18.57 -13.91
CA ASP A 210 -8.45 17.72 -15.08
C ASP A 210 -7.40 17.91 -16.18
N ARG A 211 -6.35 18.68 -15.89
CA ARG A 211 -5.34 19.07 -16.88
C ARG A 211 -3.98 19.33 -16.26
N LEU A 212 -2.96 19.02 -17.05
CA LEU A 212 -1.57 19.35 -16.82
C LEU A 212 -1.25 20.74 -17.39
N LEU A 213 -0.64 21.61 -16.59
CA LEU A 213 -0.23 22.97 -16.96
C LEU A 213 1.30 23.07 -16.92
N LEU A 214 1.91 23.42 -18.05
CA LEU A 214 3.36 23.35 -18.25
C LEU A 214 3.92 24.72 -18.64
N GLY A 215 4.80 25.25 -17.79
CA GLY A 215 5.60 26.42 -18.08
C GLY A 215 6.80 26.13 -18.99
N ASP A 216 7.26 27.16 -19.68
CA ASP A 216 8.44 27.09 -20.56
C ASP A 216 9.77 27.23 -19.81
N GLY A 217 9.73 27.35 -18.48
CA GLY A 217 10.89 27.63 -17.64
C GLY A 217 11.30 29.10 -17.67
N ASP A 218 12.14 29.50 -16.73
CA ASP A 218 12.64 30.88 -16.63
C ASP A 218 13.88 31.14 -17.52
N GLY A 219 14.43 30.10 -18.14
CA GLY A 219 15.64 30.15 -18.95
C GLY A 219 16.92 30.40 -18.14
N LEU A 220 16.84 30.36 -16.82
CA LEU A 220 17.95 30.54 -15.88
C LEU A 220 18.18 29.26 -15.06
N LEU A 221 17.17 28.84 -14.33
CA LEU A 221 17.14 27.63 -13.51
C LEU A 221 16.45 26.49 -14.24
N TYR A 222 15.38 26.80 -14.97
CA TYR A 222 14.52 25.81 -15.60
C TYR A 222 14.40 26.04 -17.11
N ARG A 223 14.40 24.94 -17.85
CA ARG A 223 13.97 24.85 -19.25
C ARG A 223 12.53 24.29 -19.30
N PRO A 224 11.89 24.18 -20.47
CA PRO A 224 10.48 23.78 -20.53
C PRO A 224 10.21 22.44 -19.84
N PHE A 225 9.28 22.42 -18.89
CA PHE A 225 8.96 21.24 -18.07
C PHE A 225 8.36 20.09 -18.90
N ALA A 226 7.74 20.41 -20.03
CA ALA A 226 7.24 19.43 -20.99
C ALA A 226 8.31 18.44 -21.50
N LEU A 227 9.60 18.79 -21.38
CA LEU A 227 10.71 17.95 -21.82
C LEU A 227 11.03 16.82 -20.84
N ALA A 228 10.72 16.99 -19.56
CA ALA A 228 10.98 16.00 -18.52
C ALA A 228 9.81 15.01 -18.40
N THR A 229 10.11 13.71 -18.52
CA THR A 229 9.07 12.66 -18.57
C THR A 229 8.51 12.37 -17.18
N ASP A 230 9.40 12.31 -16.19
CA ASP A 230 9.08 12.17 -14.77
C ASP A 230 8.29 13.36 -14.23
N VAL A 231 8.60 14.60 -14.61
CA VAL A 231 7.77 15.77 -14.25
C VAL A 231 6.38 15.65 -14.85
N VAL A 232 6.24 15.38 -16.15
CA VAL A 232 4.92 15.22 -16.77
C VAL A 232 4.13 14.08 -16.11
N ALA A 233 4.81 13.00 -15.73
CA ALA A 233 4.20 11.88 -15.03
C ALA A 233 3.76 12.24 -13.61
N HIS A 234 4.62 12.90 -12.83
CA HIS A 234 4.33 13.42 -11.48
C HIS A 234 3.06 14.27 -11.46
N GLU A 235 2.93 15.21 -12.39
CA GLU A 235 1.74 16.05 -12.44
C GLU A 235 0.47 15.26 -12.77
N ILE A 236 0.54 14.28 -13.67
CA ILE A 236 -0.60 13.40 -13.93
C ILE A 236 -0.88 12.49 -12.72
N THR A 237 0.14 12.10 -11.96
CA THR A 237 -0.01 11.31 -10.73
C THR A 237 -0.79 12.06 -9.67
N HIS A 238 -0.70 13.39 -9.56
CA HIS A 238 -1.62 14.15 -8.68
C HIS A 238 -3.09 13.89 -9.02
N GLY A 239 -3.43 13.82 -10.31
CA GLY A 239 -4.77 13.42 -10.75
C GLY A 239 -5.15 12.00 -10.32
N VAL A 240 -4.21 11.06 -10.28
CA VAL A 240 -4.43 9.70 -9.75
C VAL A 240 -4.65 9.72 -8.24
N ILE A 241 -3.90 10.56 -7.52
CA ILE A 241 -4.04 10.75 -6.06
C ILE A 241 -5.43 11.32 -5.74
N GLU A 242 -5.90 12.34 -6.46
CA GLU A 242 -7.24 12.94 -6.32
C GLU A 242 -8.38 11.92 -6.51
N GLN A 243 -8.18 10.89 -7.35
CA GLN A 243 -9.19 9.86 -7.62
C GLN A 243 -9.07 8.62 -6.72
N SER A 244 -8.06 8.57 -5.85
CA SER A 244 -7.76 7.45 -4.96
C SER A 244 -7.83 7.87 -3.49
N ALA A 245 -6.68 8.12 -2.85
CA ALA A 245 -6.62 8.52 -1.44
C ALA A 245 -7.06 9.97 -1.20
N ASP A 246 -7.09 10.83 -2.23
CA ASP A 246 -7.40 12.26 -2.13
C ASP A 246 -6.57 12.96 -1.04
N LEU A 247 -5.27 12.65 -1.02
CA LEU A 247 -4.31 13.15 -0.01
C LEU A 247 -4.34 14.68 0.03
N VAL A 248 -4.69 15.22 1.20
CA VAL A 248 -4.72 16.65 1.47
C VAL A 248 -3.33 17.23 1.22
N TYR A 249 -3.26 18.29 0.43
CA TYR A 249 -2.01 18.91 0.04
C TYR A 249 -1.45 19.85 1.13
N ALA A 250 -1.23 19.30 2.33
CA ALA A 250 -0.68 20.02 3.48
C ALA A 250 0.02 19.05 4.45
N GLY A 251 1.04 19.56 5.16
CA GLY A 251 1.75 18.79 6.19
C GLY A 251 2.29 17.46 5.66
N GLU A 252 2.21 16.42 6.47
CA GLU A 252 2.67 15.07 6.11
C GLU A 252 1.85 14.45 4.97
N SER A 253 0.52 14.63 4.97
CA SER A 253 -0.34 14.17 3.85
C SER A 253 0.09 14.77 2.50
N GLY A 254 0.50 16.04 2.50
CA GLY A 254 1.04 16.69 1.31
C GLY A 254 2.44 16.20 0.95
N ALA A 255 3.28 15.89 1.94
CA ALA A 255 4.59 15.28 1.72
C ALA A 255 4.47 13.90 1.05
N ILE A 256 3.50 13.09 1.48
CA ILE A 256 3.18 11.80 0.84
C ILE A 256 2.64 12.03 -0.57
N ASN A 257 1.76 13.01 -0.76
CA ASN A 257 1.22 13.36 -2.07
C ASN A 257 2.34 13.67 -3.08
N GLU A 258 3.28 14.55 -2.70
CA GLU A 258 4.47 14.88 -3.48
C GLU A 258 5.40 13.68 -3.71
N ALA A 259 5.68 12.90 -2.67
CA ALA A 259 6.58 11.75 -2.77
C ALA A 259 6.01 10.65 -3.67
N VAL A 260 4.72 10.33 -3.55
CA VAL A 260 4.06 9.34 -4.41
C VAL A 260 4.08 9.80 -5.87
N ALA A 261 3.90 11.11 -6.12
CA ALA A 261 4.05 11.68 -7.46
C ALA A 261 5.50 11.58 -7.98
N ASP A 262 6.51 11.80 -7.14
CA ASP A 262 7.93 11.58 -7.49
C ASP A 262 8.24 10.10 -7.79
N ILE A 263 7.74 9.19 -6.96
CA ILE A 263 7.96 7.74 -7.06
C ILE A 263 7.35 7.20 -8.35
N LEU A 264 6.07 7.48 -8.63
CA LEU A 264 5.40 6.99 -9.82
C LEU A 264 5.85 7.73 -11.09
N GLY A 265 6.27 9.00 -10.96
CA GLY A 265 6.94 9.73 -12.03
C GLY A 265 8.28 9.11 -12.42
N THR A 266 9.10 8.77 -11.43
CA THR A 266 10.37 8.05 -11.58
C THR A 266 10.16 6.68 -12.20
N ALA A 267 9.16 5.92 -11.72
CA ALA A 267 8.79 4.62 -12.26
C ALA A 267 8.38 4.71 -13.75
N THR A 268 7.61 5.73 -14.11
CA THR A 268 7.22 6.00 -15.50
C THR A 268 8.44 6.25 -16.38
N GLN A 269 9.38 7.08 -15.93
CA GLN A 269 10.62 7.35 -16.66
C GLN A 269 11.48 6.08 -16.77
N ALA A 270 11.63 5.33 -15.68
CA ALA A 270 12.38 4.08 -15.64
C ALA A 270 11.78 3.05 -16.61
N MET A 271 10.47 2.85 -16.61
CA MET A 271 9.77 1.95 -17.54
C MET A 271 10.00 2.36 -18.99
N ALA A 272 9.92 3.66 -19.31
CA ALA A 272 10.18 4.17 -20.67
C ALA A 272 11.63 3.93 -21.12
N ARG A 273 12.56 3.83 -20.17
CA ARG A 273 13.97 3.51 -20.38
C ARG A 273 14.28 2.01 -20.26
N GLY A 274 13.27 1.16 -20.08
CA GLY A 274 13.42 -0.29 -19.96
C GLY A 274 13.89 -0.77 -18.58
N TRP A 275 13.51 -0.06 -17.52
CA TRP A 275 13.86 -0.34 -16.11
C TRP A 275 15.37 -0.37 -15.84
N VAL A 276 16.12 0.46 -16.56
CA VAL A 276 17.56 0.62 -16.31
C VAL A 276 17.74 1.43 -15.04
N LEU A 277 18.33 0.80 -14.02
CA LEU A 277 18.74 1.45 -12.79
C LEU A 277 20.11 2.11 -12.98
N ASP A 278 20.14 3.43 -13.04
CA ASP A 278 21.38 4.21 -13.10
C ASP A 278 21.24 5.51 -12.29
N GLU A 279 22.28 6.36 -12.30
CA GLU A 279 22.26 7.61 -11.53
C GLU A 279 21.03 8.47 -11.84
N ARG A 280 20.55 8.47 -13.09
CA ARG A 280 19.40 9.30 -13.47
C ARG A 280 18.10 8.81 -12.85
N THR A 281 18.01 7.54 -12.45
CA THR A 281 16.81 7.02 -11.76
C THR A 281 16.53 7.79 -10.47
N TRP A 282 17.57 8.30 -9.80
CA TRP A 282 17.45 9.01 -8.52
C TRP A 282 17.47 10.54 -8.67
N ARG A 283 17.35 11.06 -9.90
CA ARG A 283 17.46 12.48 -10.24
C ARG A 283 16.14 12.94 -10.85
N PHE A 284 15.25 13.45 -10.02
CA PHE A 284 13.93 13.88 -10.46
C PHE A 284 13.98 15.24 -11.16
N GLY A 285 13.41 15.33 -12.36
CA GLY A 285 13.36 16.55 -13.16
C GLY A 285 14.72 16.97 -13.72
N GLU A 286 15.67 16.05 -13.84
CA GLU A 286 16.99 16.25 -14.44
C GLU A 286 16.90 16.77 -15.89
N ASP A 287 15.81 16.42 -16.58
CA ASP A 287 15.51 16.92 -17.93
C ASP A 287 14.79 18.28 -17.97
N ALA A 288 14.52 18.92 -16.83
CA ALA A 288 13.92 20.25 -16.74
C ALA A 288 14.86 21.32 -16.17
N VAL A 289 16.02 20.94 -15.61
CA VAL A 289 16.98 21.87 -15.00
C VAL A 289 18.04 22.40 -15.97
N LEU A 290 18.58 23.57 -15.64
CA LEU A 290 19.76 24.20 -16.24
C LEU A 290 20.92 24.20 -15.23
N PRO A 291 22.18 24.38 -15.65
CA PRO A 291 23.36 24.19 -14.78
C PRO A 291 23.40 25.02 -13.49
N LEU A 292 22.63 26.12 -13.39
CA LEU A 292 22.55 26.92 -12.17
C LEU A 292 21.59 26.34 -11.12
N ALA A 293 20.65 25.49 -11.52
CA ALA A 293 19.75 24.79 -10.60
C ALA A 293 20.38 23.53 -10.00
N GLY A 294 21.39 22.96 -10.65
CA GLY A 294 22.01 21.69 -10.26
C GLY A 294 21.77 20.61 -11.31
N ASP A 295 21.87 19.35 -10.89
CA ASP A 295 21.71 18.19 -11.76
C ASP A 295 20.27 17.64 -11.79
N ALA A 296 19.44 18.00 -10.82
CA ALA A 296 18.04 17.61 -10.70
C ALA A 296 17.22 18.68 -9.94
N ILE A 297 15.89 18.59 -9.98
CA ILE A 297 15.00 19.37 -9.11
C ILE A 297 15.05 18.80 -7.70
N ARG A 298 14.97 17.47 -7.57
CA ARG A 298 15.06 16.71 -6.31
C ARG A 298 15.93 15.47 -6.50
N TYR A 299 16.54 15.03 -5.41
CA TYR A 299 17.44 13.87 -5.37
C TYR A 299 16.80 12.81 -4.49
N LEU A 300 16.26 11.74 -5.08
CA LEU A 300 15.47 10.75 -4.32
C LEU A 300 16.34 9.94 -3.35
N ASP A 301 17.60 9.73 -3.71
CA ASP A 301 18.53 8.89 -2.96
C ASP A 301 19.37 9.60 -1.91
N ASP A 302 19.42 10.93 -2.00
CA ASP A 302 20.02 11.82 -1.01
C ASP A 302 19.32 13.19 -1.14
N PRO A 303 18.12 13.35 -0.53
CA PRO A 303 17.32 14.56 -0.63
C PRO A 303 18.09 15.83 -0.28
N THR A 304 19.06 15.75 0.64
CA THR A 304 19.80 16.91 1.13
C THR A 304 20.68 17.59 0.08
N LEU A 305 20.91 16.95 -1.08
CA LEU A 305 21.75 17.49 -2.16
C LEU A 305 21.16 18.73 -2.84
N ASP A 306 19.85 18.96 -2.76
CA ASP A 306 19.24 20.22 -3.20
C ASP A 306 19.44 21.38 -2.19
N GLY A 307 19.96 21.07 -1.00
CA GLY A 307 20.26 22.00 0.07
C GLY A 307 19.06 22.41 0.92
N ALA A 308 17.89 21.79 0.75
CA ALA A 308 16.66 22.16 1.45
C ALA A 308 15.75 20.98 1.86
N SER A 309 15.70 19.90 1.07
CA SER A 309 14.82 18.76 1.34
C SER A 309 15.32 17.95 2.53
N LEU A 310 14.37 17.38 3.26
CA LEU A 310 14.62 16.54 4.44
C LEU A 310 14.85 15.09 4.01
N ASP A 311 15.76 14.38 4.67
CA ASP A 311 16.00 12.94 4.47
C ASP A 311 15.65 12.10 5.72
N HIS A 312 15.33 12.75 6.84
CA HIS A 312 15.01 12.10 8.11
C HIS A 312 13.88 12.83 8.85
N TYR A 313 13.00 12.07 9.49
CA TYR A 313 11.80 12.58 10.15
C TYR A 313 12.08 13.47 11.36
N ALA A 314 13.16 13.22 12.10
CA ALA A 314 13.59 14.06 13.22
C ALA A 314 13.83 15.55 12.85
N ASP A 315 14.05 15.87 11.57
CA ASP A 315 14.19 17.26 11.09
C ASP A 315 12.87 17.86 10.61
N TYR A 316 11.79 17.07 10.59
CA TYR A 316 10.45 17.54 10.24
C TYR A 316 9.91 18.50 11.30
N VAL A 317 9.33 19.60 10.83
CA VAL A 317 8.63 20.57 11.68
C VAL A 317 7.30 20.92 11.03
N ASP A 318 6.24 21.04 11.83
CA ASP A 318 4.93 21.48 11.36
C ASP A 318 5.02 22.77 10.52
N GLY A 319 4.44 22.72 9.33
CA GLY A 319 4.50 23.81 8.35
C GLY A 319 5.71 23.79 7.42
N THR A 320 6.54 22.74 7.47
CA THR A 320 7.52 22.45 6.42
C THR A 320 6.79 22.33 5.07
N ASP A 321 7.40 22.89 4.02
CA ASP A 321 6.87 22.80 2.67
C ASP A 321 6.80 21.33 2.21
N VAL A 322 5.68 20.95 1.59
CA VAL A 322 5.39 19.57 1.21
C VAL A 322 6.45 18.98 0.27
N HIS A 323 7.04 19.81 -0.60
CA HIS A 323 8.08 19.38 -1.54
C HIS A 323 9.42 19.12 -0.86
N LEU A 324 9.68 19.73 0.30
CA LEU A 324 10.89 19.51 1.09
C LEU A 324 10.72 18.30 2.02
N ALA A 325 9.54 18.14 2.60
CA ALA A 325 9.21 17.03 3.48
C ALA A 325 9.06 15.70 2.72
N SER A 326 8.69 15.73 1.42
CA SER A 326 8.59 14.53 0.58
C SER A 326 9.92 13.79 0.45
N GLY A 327 11.05 14.47 0.68
CA GLY A 327 12.38 13.86 0.72
C GLY A 327 12.50 12.68 1.70
N ILE A 328 11.81 12.73 2.85
CA ILE A 328 11.83 11.64 3.85
C ILE A 328 11.26 10.35 3.24
N VAL A 329 10.13 10.48 2.55
CA VAL A 329 9.45 9.35 1.90
C VAL A 329 10.23 8.87 0.67
N ASN A 330 10.82 9.80 -0.11
CA ASN A 330 11.68 9.48 -1.23
C ASN A 330 12.95 8.72 -0.80
N ALA A 331 13.52 9.06 0.35
CA ALA A 331 14.65 8.35 0.94
C ALA A 331 14.26 6.94 1.38
N ALA A 332 13.11 6.77 2.06
CA ALA A 332 12.59 5.45 2.43
C ALA A 332 12.34 4.59 1.18
N PHE A 333 11.66 5.13 0.17
CA PHE A 333 11.46 4.46 -1.11
C PHE A 333 12.78 3.98 -1.74
N THR A 334 13.80 4.84 -1.76
CA THR A 334 15.10 4.48 -2.32
C THR A 334 15.79 3.38 -1.49
N ALA A 335 15.68 3.43 -0.17
CA ALA A 335 16.20 2.40 0.71
C ALA A 335 15.52 1.04 0.48
N MET A 336 14.19 1.01 0.27
CA MET A 336 13.45 -0.22 -0.10
C MET A 336 14.02 -0.86 -1.36
N VAL A 337 14.24 -0.08 -2.43
CA VAL A 337 14.80 -0.58 -3.70
C VAL A 337 16.26 -1.02 -3.55
N ARG A 338 17.04 -0.35 -2.67
CA ARG A 338 18.46 -0.68 -2.42
C ARG A 338 18.67 -1.86 -1.47
N SER A 339 17.61 -2.39 -0.86
CA SER A 339 17.68 -3.59 -0.01
C SER A 339 18.01 -4.87 -0.80
N ASP A 340 17.84 -4.85 -2.13
CA ASP A 340 17.86 -5.99 -3.03
C ASP A 340 16.75 -7.04 -2.78
N ALA A 341 15.85 -6.83 -1.81
CA ALA A 341 14.71 -7.71 -1.53
C ALA A 341 13.54 -7.46 -2.51
N LEU A 342 13.35 -6.21 -2.93
CA LEU A 342 12.33 -5.77 -3.89
C LEU A 342 13.01 -4.99 -5.02
N ASP A 343 12.65 -5.28 -6.27
CA ASP A 343 13.08 -4.45 -7.39
C ASP A 343 12.31 -3.13 -7.49
N LEU A 344 12.82 -2.18 -8.28
CA LEU A 344 12.19 -0.86 -8.48
C LEU A 344 10.71 -0.99 -8.91
N GLY A 345 10.40 -1.96 -9.75
CA GLY A 345 9.04 -2.21 -10.19
C GLY A 345 8.15 -2.64 -9.03
N GLU A 346 8.59 -3.62 -8.25
CA GLU A 346 7.86 -4.14 -7.09
C GLU A 346 7.60 -3.07 -6.02
N VAL A 347 8.62 -2.27 -5.67
CA VAL A 347 8.44 -1.16 -4.72
C VAL A 347 7.44 -0.12 -5.25
N THR A 348 7.45 0.17 -6.56
CA THR A 348 6.48 1.13 -7.15
C THR A 348 5.06 0.57 -7.21
N ASP A 349 4.90 -0.74 -7.42
CA ASP A 349 3.59 -1.40 -7.38
C ASP A 349 3.05 -1.38 -5.94
N LEU A 350 3.91 -1.64 -4.96
CA LEU A 350 3.59 -1.52 -3.53
C LEU A 350 3.10 -0.12 -3.14
N TRP A 351 3.76 0.94 -3.61
CA TRP A 351 3.31 2.33 -3.36
C TRP A 351 2.00 2.68 -4.06
N TYR A 352 1.76 2.16 -5.26
CA TYR A 352 0.49 2.35 -5.96
C TYR A 352 -0.67 1.61 -5.23
N ASP A 353 -0.43 0.40 -4.77
CA ASP A 353 -1.40 -0.37 -3.99
C ASP A 353 -1.68 0.33 -2.65
N ALA A 354 -0.66 0.79 -1.94
CA ALA A 354 -0.82 1.57 -0.70
C ALA A 354 -1.67 2.82 -0.92
N LEU A 355 -1.41 3.58 -2.00
CA LEU A 355 -2.20 4.74 -2.39
C LEU A 355 -3.67 4.40 -2.66
N THR A 356 -3.95 3.25 -3.28
CA THR A 356 -5.30 2.93 -3.76
C THR A 356 -6.12 2.08 -2.80
N THR A 357 -5.52 1.46 -1.79
CA THR A 357 -6.22 0.56 -0.86
C THR A 357 -6.13 0.95 0.61
N GLU A 358 -5.03 1.57 1.05
CA GLU A 358 -4.74 1.76 2.48
C GLU A 358 -4.67 3.23 2.93
N LEU A 359 -4.27 4.15 2.04
CA LEU A 359 -4.14 5.58 2.37
C LEU A 359 -5.48 6.32 2.33
N PHE A 360 -5.58 7.38 3.14
CA PHE A 360 -6.74 8.25 3.29
C PHE A 360 -6.35 9.73 3.12
N PRO A 361 -7.32 10.65 2.95
CA PRO A 361 -7.01 12.06 2.67
C PRO A 361 -6.06 12.71 3.69
N ASP A 362 -6.17 12.36 4.96
CA ASP A 362 -5.39 12.96 6.06
C ASP A 362 -4.17 12.13 6.49
N SER A 363 -3.75 11.14 5.69
CA SER A 363 -2.67 10.22 6.08
C SER A 363 -1.35 10.91 6.47
N ASP A 364 -0.71 10.47 7.57
CA ASP A 364 0.65 10.86 7.95
C ASP A 364 1.72 9.85 7.51
N LEU A 365 3.00 10.15 7.78
CA LEU A 365 4.10 9.23 7.49
C LEU A 365 3.96 7.91 8.25
N ASP A 366 3.35 7.90 9.43
CA ASP A 366 3.07 6.66 10.17
C ASP A 366 2.01 5.80 9.43
N ASP A 367 0.98 6.43 8.88
CA ASP A 367 -0.03 5.79 8.04
C ASP A 367 0.62 5.25 6.75
N ALA A 368 1.54 6.01 6.15
CA ALA A 368 2.29 5.57 4.97
C ALA A 368 3.17 4.35 5.26
N ARG A 369 3.88 4.32 6.40
CA ARG A 369 4.60 3.12 6.87
C ARG A 369 3.65 1.94 6.98
N ARG A 370 2.56 2.07 7.74
CA ARG A 370 1.62 0.96 7.95
C ARG A 370 0.99 0.48 6.65
N ALA A 371 0.61 1.39 5.76
CA ALA A 371 0.05 1.07 4.46
C ALA A 371 1.02 0.25 3.60
N THR A 372 2.25 0.73 3.46
CA THR A 372 3.28 0.07 2.65
C THR A 372 3.69 -1.29 3.22
N VAL A 373 3.85 -1.40 4.55
CA VAL A 373 4.10 -2.68 5.23
C VAL A 373 2.93 -3.64 5.07
N GLN A 374 1.68 -3.17 5.20
CA GLN A 374 0.50 -4.01 5.04
C GLN A 374 0.36 -4.55 3.62
N VAL A 375 0.67 -3.73 2.61
CA VAL A 375 0.71 -4.15 1.21
C VAL A 375 1.81 -5.19 0.98
N ALA A 376 3.01 -5.00 1.53
CA ALA A 376 4.08 -5.98 1.48
C ALA A 376 3.66 -7.32 2.11
N ILE A 377 3.03 -7.29 3.30
CA ILE A 377 2.49 -8.49 3.97
C ILE A 377 1.45 -9.19 3.09
N ASN A 378 0.57 -8.43 2.43
CA ASN A 378 -0.45 -9.01 1.56
C ASN A 378 0.15 -9.70 0.33
N ALA A 379 1.26 -9.18 -0.20
CA ALA A 379 1.92 -9.69 -1.38
C ALA A 379 2.90 -10.84 -1.09
N HIS A 380 3.69 -10.74 -0.03
CA HIS A 380 4.82 -11.65 0.27
C HIS A 380 4.63 -12.49 1.55
N GLY A 381 3.64 -12.15 2.38
CA GLY A 381 3.39 -12.78 3.67
C GLY A 381 4.15 -12.10 4.82
N PRO A 382 3.64 -12.22 6.06
CA PRO A 382 4.35 -11.70 7.24
C PRO A 382 5.70 -12.42 7.42
N GLY A 383 6.72 -11.69 7.90
CA GLY A 383 8.08 -12.23 8.14
C GLY A 383 8.93 -12.44 6.87
N SER A 384 8.45 -12.00 5.70
CA SER A 384 9.24 -12.07 4.46
C SER A 384 10.35 -11.02 4.43
N ALA A 385 11.43 -11.30 3.69
CA ALA A 385 12.54 -10.36 3.52
C ALA A 385 12.09 -9.02 2.91
N GLU A 386 11.06 -9.05 2.07
CA GLU A 386 10.42 -7.89 1.46
C GLU A 386 9.69 -7.02 2.50
N VAL A 387 9.00 -7.65 3.47
CA VAL A 387 8.35 -6.92 4.57
C VAL A 387 9.40 -6.25 5.46
N TRP A 388 10.47 -6.97 5.80
CA TRP A 388 11.59 -6.42 6.57
C TRP A 388 12.27 -5.25 5.87
N ALA A 389 12.55 -5.38 4.57
CA ALA A 389 13.13 -4.30 3.78
C ALA A 389 12.27 -3.01 3.78
N VAL A 390 10.94 -3.15 3.79
CA VAL A 390 10.02 -2.01 3.88
C VAL A 390 10.05 -1.39 5.28
N GLN A 391 10.05 -2.20 6.34
CA GLN A 391 10.14 -1.71 7.73
C GLN A 391 11.48 -1.00 7.99
N ASP A 392 12.60 -1.64 7.64
CA ASP A 392 13.95 -1.10 7.80
C ASP A 392 14.15 0.22 7.06
N ALA A 393 13.56 0.35 5.87
CA ALA A 393 13.62 1.58 5.10
C ALA A 393 12.90 2.75 5.79
N TRP A 394 11.75 2.49 6.42
CA TRP A 394 11.04 3.49 7.22
C TRP A 394 11.77 3.81 8.53
N ASP A 395 12.30 2.78 9.21
CA ASP A 395 13.11 2.96 10.41
C ASP A 395 14.38 3.77 10.12
N GLY A 396 15.00 3.56 8.96
CA GLY A 396 16.19 4.29 8.52
C GLY A 396 15.97 5.79 8.30
N VAL A 397 14.72 6.21 8.04
CA VAL A 397 14.34 7.63 7.93
C VAL A 397 13.64 8.15 9.19
N GLY A 398 13.60 7.37 10.26
CA GLY A 398 13.06 7.78 11.56
C GLY A 398 11.54 7.75 11.68
N VAL A 399 10.85 6.97 10.84
CA VAL A 399 9.39 6.76 10.94
C VAL A 399 9.16 5.36 11.49
N HIS A 400 8.70 5.22 12.72
CA HIS A 400 8.67 3.94 13.47
C HIS A 400 7.28 3.29 13.52
N ASP A 401 7.19 2.05 14.03
CA ASP A 401 5.92 1.42 14.36
C ASP A 401 5.37 1.95 15.68
N TRP A 402 4.12 2.42 15.64
CA TRP A 402 3.49 3.10 16.77
C TRP A 402 2.34 2.30 17.37
N THR A 403 2.45 1.98 18.65
CA THR A 403 1.36 1.40 19.45
C THR A 403 0.35 2.47 19.85
N LEU A 404 -0.93 2.31 19.44
CA LEU A 404 -2.01 3.23 19.84
C LEU A 404 -2.30 3.11 21.35
N LEU A 405 -2.07 4.20 22.09
CA LEU A 405 -2.37 4.29 23.51
C LEU A 405 -3.81 4.75 23.78
N ALA A 406 -4.31 5.69 22.98
CA ALA A 406 -5.65 6.25 23.14
C ALA A 406 -6.17 6.86 21.84
N SER A 407 -7.48 6.76 21.61
CA SER A 407 -8.20 7.51 20.58
C SER A 407 -9.52 8.05 21.13
N GLN A 408 -9.87 9.29 20.80
CA GLN A 408 -11.11 9.96 21.15
C GLN A 408 -11.71 10.59 19.88
N LEU A 409 -12.87 10.07 19.46
CA LEU A 409 -13.53 10.50 18.22
C LEU A 409 -14.60 11.56 18.50
N GLY A 410 -14.85 12.43 17.51
CA GLY A 410 -15.99 13.35 17.53
C GLY A 410 -15.89 14.45 18.57
N LEU A 411 -14.66 14.88 18.91
CA LEU A 411 -14.42 16.01 19.78
C LEU A 411 -15.02 17.29 19.18
N GLN A 412 -15.53 18.13 20.06
CA GLN A 412 -16.16 19.40 19.70
C GLN A 412 -15.98 20.43 20.82
N GLY A 413 -15.85 21.70 20.46
CA GLY A 413 -15.65 22.77 21.44
C GLY A 413 -16.07 24.13 20.89
N ALA A 414 -16.66 24.96 21.75
CA ALA A 414 -16.85 26.38 21.45
C ALA A 414 -15.51 27.14 21.63
N THR A 415 -15.33 28.27 20.95
CA THR A 415 -14.11 29.10 21.06
C THR A 415 -13.66 29.28 22.52
N GLY A 416 -12.42 28.91 22.81
CA GLY A 416 -11.80 28.96 24.13
C GLY A 416 -12.07 27.77 25.04
N ALA A 417 -12.90 26.79 24.63
CA ALA A 417 -13.11 25.56 25.38
C ALA A 417 -11.84 24.69 25.39
N GLU A 418 -11.59 24.02 26.51
CA GLU A 418 -10.46 23.11 26.70
C GLU A 418 -10.98 21.72 27.09
N GLN A 419 -10.43 20.69 26.47
CA GLN A 419 -10.65 19.28 26.81
C GLN A 419 -9.30 18.65 27.15
N ARG A 420 -9.26 17.77 28.16
CA ARG A 420 -8.00 17.26 28.72
C ARG A 420 -8.06 15.75 28.88
N PHE A 421 -6.99 15.08 28.44
CA PHE A 421 -6.91 13.62 28.38
C PHE A 421 -5.58 13.17 29.01
N PRO A 422 -5.61 12.36 30.08
CA PRO A 422 -4.42 11.69 30.57
C PRO A 422 -4.12 10.45 29.72
N ILE A 423 -2.84 10.24 29.40
CA ILE A 423 -2.35 9.14 28.58
C ILE A 423 -1.19 8.47 29.32
N ALA A 424 -1.23 7.14 29.42
CA ALA A 424 -0.19 6.38 30.09
C ALA A 424 0.82 5.87 29.04
N VAL A 425 2.02 6.43 29.05
CA VAL A 425 3.13 5.97 28.21
C VAL A 425 3.83 4.82 28.91
N PRO A 426 3.95 3.64 28.25
CA PRO A 426 4.61 2.47 28.83
C PRO A 426 6.12 2.69 29.03
N ALA A 427 6.73 1.88 29.88
CA ALA A 427 8.18 1.85 30.00
C ALA A 427 8.79 1.25 28.72
N GLY A 428 9.87 1.86 28.23
CA GLY A 428 10.57 1.40 27.03
C GLY A 428 10.17 2.09 25.73
N ALA A 429 9.04 2.81 25.69
CA ALA A 429 8.66 3.60 24.51
C ALA A 429 9.77 4.59 24.12
N ALA A 430 10.12 4.63 22.84
CA ALA A 430 11.13 5.56 22.31
C ALA A 430 10.57 6.98 22.17
N ALA A 431 9.35 7.09 21.66
CA ALA A 431 8.69 8.37 21.43
C ALA A 431 7.19 8.33 21.76
N LEU A 432 6.57 9.50 21.94
CA LEU A 432 5.12 9.68 22.06
C LEU A 432 4.66 10.67 21.00
N THR A 433 3.73 10.22 20.17
CA THR A 433 3.05 11.04 19.16
C THR A 433 1.62 11.25 19.58
N VAL A 434 1.16 12.49 19.54
CA VAL A 434 -0.20 12.91 19.84
C VAL A 434 -0.70 13.74 18.67
N ARG A 435 -1.84 13.36 18.09
CA ARG A 435 -2.38 13.99 16.90
C ARG A 435 -3.84 14.37 17.07
N THR A 436 -4.27 15.50 16.50
CA THR A 436 -5.69 15.74 16.22
C THR A 436 -5.95 15.80 14.72
N ARG A 437 -7.09 15.26 14.26
CA ARG A 437 -7.44 15.17 12.85
C ARG A 437 -8.91 15.36 12.53
N GLY A 438 -9.18 15.78 11.30
CA GLY A 438 -10.50 15.82 10.69
C GLY A 438 -11.46 16.84 11.31
N GLY A 439 -12.75 16.65 11.04
CA GLY A 439 -13.78 17.56 11.51
C GLY A 439 -13.74 18.94 10.83
N SER A 440 -14.32 19.93 11.50
CA SER A 440 -14.36 21.33 11.05
C SER A 440 -13.93 22.26 12.18
N GLY A 441 -13.44 23.45 11.86
CA GLY A 441 -13.01 24.45 12.84
C GLY A 441 -11.50 24.54 13.01
N ASN A 442 -11.05 24.93 14.21
CA ASN A 442 -9.64 24.98 14.57
C ASN A 442 -9.48 24.60 16.06
N ALA A 443 -8.77 23.50 16.29
CA ALA A 443 -8.46 22.95 17.59
C ALA A 443 -6.94 22.91 17.76
N ASP A 444 -6.40 23.65 18.74
CA ASP A 444 -4.98 23.63 19.09
C ASP A 444 -4.66 22.44 20.02
N LEU A 445 -3.43 21.91 19.94
CA LEU A 445 -2.93 20.80 20.76
C LEU A 445 -1.82 21.24 21.73
N TYR A 446 -1.86 20.75 22.97
CA TYR A 446 -0.80 20.95 23.96
C TYR A 446 -0.58 19.66 24.76
N VAL A 447 0.67 19.29 25.01
CA VAL A 447 1.05 18.02 25.66
C VAL A 447 2.07 18.28 26.75
N ARG A 448 1.95 17.60 27.90
CA ARG A 448 2.89 17.77 29.03
C ARG A 448 2.99 16.53 29.94
N TYR A 449 4.19 16.22 30.39
CA TYR A 449 4.49 15.14 31.32
C TYR A 449 4.12 15.49 32.77
N GLY A 450 3.48 14.55 33.47
CA GLY A 450 3.26 14.58 34.91
C GLY A 450 2.26 15.63 35.43
N ALA A 451 1.84 16.60 34.60
CA ALA A 451 0.83 17.60 34.96
C ALA A 451 0.06 18.11 33.74
N PRO A 452 -1.19 18.57 33.90
CA PRO A 452 -1.96 19.18 32.81
C PRO A 452 -1.25 20.40 32.19
N PRO A 453 -1.21 20.52 30.85
CA PRO A 453 -0.61 21.67 30.17
C PRO A 453 -1.46 22.93 30.30
N THR A 454 -0.86 24.09 30.03
CA THR A 454 -1.57 25.37 29.85
C THR A 454 -1.09 26.01 28.55
N THR A 455 -1.75 27.06 28.07
CA THR A 455 -1.31 27.79 26.86
C THR A 455 0.05 28.47 26.98
N THR A 456 0.66 28.49 28.19
CA THR A 456 1.98 29.06 28.46
C THR A 456 2.94 28.07 29.13
N THR A 457 2.52 26.83 29.40
CA THR A 457 3.35 25.81 30.06
C THR A 457 2.97 24.44 29.52
N TYR A 458 3.82 23.90 28.65
CA TYR A 458 3.65 22.65 27.92
C TYR A 458 5.05 22.13 27.56
N ASP A 459 5.14 20.83 27.24
CA ASP A 459 6.37 20.24 26.71
C ASP A 459 6.34 20.22 25.18
N CYS A 460 5.16 19.99 24.59
CA CYS A 460 4.89 20.19 23.16
C CYS A 460 3.58 20.94 22.93
N SER A 461 3.49 21.72 21.85
CA SER A 461 2.23 22.29 21.37
C SER A 461 2.23 22.44 19.86
N SER A 462 1.10 22.16 19.21
CA SER A 462 0.83 22.57 17.83
C SER A 462 -0.45 23.40 17.75
N ARG A 463 -0.45 24.36 16.82
CA ARG A 463 -1.47 25.42 16.69
C ARG A 463 -1.66 25.79 15.22
N ALA A 464 -1.85 24.78 14.38
CA ALA A 464 -2.15 24.95 12.98
C ALA A 464 -3.43 25.79 12.78
N PHE A 465 -3.65 26.28 11.56
CA PHE A 465 -4.89 26.99 11.25
C PHE A 465 -6.11 26.05 11.10
N THR A 466 -5.88 24.73 11.05
CA THR A 466 -6.87 23.66 10.89
C THR A 466 -7.11 22.93 12.21
N ASN A 467 -7.68 21.73 12.19
CA ASN A 467 -7.71 20.82 13.34
C ASN A 467 -6.57 19.78 13.29
N GLU A 468 -5.70 19.88 12.28
CA GLU A 468 -4.58 18.97 12.07
C GLU A 468 -3.43 19.44 12.92
N GLU A 469 -3.30 18.85 14.11
CA GLU A 469 -2.25 19.21 15.07
C GLU A 469 -1.41 17.99 15.37
N HIS A 470 -0.10 18.19 15.49
CA HIS A 470 0.84 17.11 15.74
C HIS A 470 1.82 17.49 16.86
N CYS A 471 2.02 16.57 17.80
CA CYS A 471 3.02 16.69 18.83
C CYS A 471 3.80 15.39 18.95
N GLU A 472 5.08 15.45 18.63
CA GLU A 472 6.01 14.36 18.82
C GLU A 472 7.01 14.67 19.94
N LEU A 473 7.28 13.66 20.75
CA LEU A 473 8.14 13.75 21.92
C LEU A 473 9.13 12.58 21.89
N GLU A 474 10.36 12.87 21.49
CA GLU A 474 11.45 11.89 21.41
C GLU A 474 12.75 12.46 22.04
N PRO A 475 13.39 11.76 23.01
CA PRO A 475 12.91 10.55 23.66
C PRO A 475 11.74 10.84 24.61
N VAL A 476 10.77 9.92 24.71
CA VAL A 476 9.67 10.06 25.66
C VAL A 476 10.01 9.51 27.05
N THR A 477 9.52 10.18 28.09
CA THR A 477 9.57 9.65 29.45
C THR A 477 8.34 8.79 29.74
N ALA A 478 8.56 7.56 30.22
CA ALA A 478 7.49 6.69 30.70
C ALA A 478 6.69 7.32 31.86
N GLY A 479 5.38 7.09 31.88
CA GLY A 479 4.48 7.64 32.89
C GLY A 479 3.30 8.40 32.29
N THR A 480 2.64 9.21 33.12
CA THR A 480 1.41 9.89 32.71
C THR A 480 1.71 11.21 32.00
N TRP A 481 1.29 11.28 30.75
CA TRP A 481 1.23 12.50 29.96
C TRP A 481 -0.18 13.07 29.97
N TYR A 482 -0.30 14.39 29.86
CA TYR A 482 -1.56 15.09 29.79
C TYR A 482 -1.64 15.86 28.48
N VAL A 483 -2.68 15.55 27.71
CA VAL A 483 -3.01 16.22 26.46
C VAL A 483 -4.14 17.21 26.72
N MET A 484 -4.06 18.39 26.12
CA MET A 484 -5.12 19.38 26.08
C MET A 484 -5.42 19.77 24.64
N VAL A 485 -6.67 19.59 24.23
CA VAL A 485 -7.22 20.08 22.98
C VAL A 485 -8.00 21.36 23.28
N ARG A 486 -7.65 22.47 22.63
CA ARG A 486 -8.23 23.79 22.89
C ARG A 486 -8.82 24.40 21.63
N ALA A 487 -10.08 24.82 21.68
CA ALA A 487 -10.73 25.49 20.58
C ALA A 487 -10.16 26.90 20.33
N ALA A 488 -9.26 27.09 19.35
CA ALA A 488 -8.89 28.44 18.91
C ALA A 488 -10.07 29.11 18.20
N ASN A 489 -10.77 28.34 17.37
CA ASN A 489 -12.14 28.61 16.91
C ASN A 489 -13.07 27.46 17.31
N ALA A 490 -14.38 27.65 17.16
CA ALA A 490 -15.29 26.54 17.39
C ALA A 490 -14.99 25.38 16.44
N PHE A 491 -14.91 24.16 16.95
CA PHE A 491 -14.62 22.96 16.18
C PHE A 491 -15.61 21.83 16.49
N SER A 492 -15.74 20.89 15.55
CA SER A 492 -16.63 19.72 15.68
C SER A 492 -16.15 18.57 14.82
N GLY A 493 -16.27 17.35 15.34
CA GLY A 493 -15.94 16.12 14.61
C GLY A 493 -14.44 15.79 14.59
N VAL A 494 -13.66 16.37 15.51
CA VAL A 494 -12.20 16.17 15.57
C VAL A 494 -11.89 14.84 16.27
N THR A 495 -10.93 14.09 15.74
CA THR A 495 -10.35 12.91 16.37
C THR A 495 -9.08 13.30 17.09
N LEU A 496 -8.88 12.86 18.33
CA LEU A 496 -7.58 12.89 19.02
C LEU A 496 -7.04 11.47 19.09
N SER A 497 -5.81 11.25 18.65
CA SER A 497 -5.08 10.00 18.86
C SER A 497 -3.77 10.26 19.63
N ALA A 498 -3.32 9.25 20.34
CA ALA A 498 -1.96 9.21 20.86
C ALA A 498 -1.40 7.81 20.75
N SER A 499 -0.16 7.71 20.30
CA SER A 499 0.55 6.47 20.09
C SER A 499 1.99 6.59 20.57
N THR A 500 2.64 5.47 20.84
CA THR A 500 4.07 5.44 21.19
C THR A 500 4.83 4.59 20.22
N ALA A 501 5.98 5.08 19.78
CA ALA A 501 6.91 4.29 19.03
C ALA A 501 7.42 3.22 19.99
N ASP A 502 7.35 1.97 19.55
CA ASP A 502 8.08 0.93 20.25
C ASP A 502 9.58 1.31 20.24
N PRO A 503 10.35 0.93 21.27
CA PRO A 503 11.79 1.11 21.18
C PRO A 503 12.27 0.53 19.85
N PRO A 504 13.19 1.20 19.12
CA PRO A 504 13.83 0.56 17.98
C PRO A 504 14.31 -0.80 18.46
N VAL A 505 13.85 -1.86 17.80
CA VAL A 505 14.11 -3.23 18.21
C VAL A 505 15.63 -3.31 18.39
N PRO A 506 16.12 -3.47 19.63
CA PRO A 506 17.53 -3.77 19.79
C PRO A 506 17.71 -5.09 19.06
N VAL A 507 18.67 -5.19 18.15
CA VAL A 507 19.04 -6.48 17.56
C VAL A 507 19.46 -7.40 18.72
N VAL A 508 18.52 -8.14 19.28
CA VAL A 508 18.75 -9.15 20.31
C VAL A 508 19.09 -10.40 19.51
N ALA A 509 20.20 -11.05 19.85
CA ALA A 509 20.55 -12.28 19.17
C ALA A 509 19.51 -13.35 19.53
N GLU A 510 18.80 -13.85 18.52
CA GLU A 510 17.80 -14.92 18.64
C GLU A 510 18.42 -16.20 19.22
N ILE A 511 17.73 -16.84 20.19
CA ILE A 511 18.12 -18.15 20.73
C ILE A 511 17.38 -19.24 19.96
N CYS A 512 18.04 -19.71 18.91
CA CYS A 512 17.48 -20.62 17.89
C CYS A 512 17.11 -22.06 18.34
N ASP A 513 16.92 -22.33 19.63
CA ASP A 513 16.61 -23.67 20.14
C ASP A 513 15.69 -23.72 21.37
N ASP A 514 15.01 -22.63 21.70
CA ASP A 514 14.24 -22.51 22.94
C ASP A 514 12.71 -22.41 22.76
N GLY A 515 12.23 -22.31 21.51
CA GLY A 515 10.82 -22.28 21.16
C GLY A 515 10.12 -20.96 21.47
N LEU A 516 10.88 -19.89 21.66
CA LEU A 516 10.41 -18.52 21.82
C LEU A 516 10.79 -17.68 20.60
N ASP A 517 10.19 -16.49 20.57
CA ASP A 517 10.47 -15.40 19.64
C ASP A 517 11.19 -14.35 20.51
N ASP A 518 12.53 -14.39 20.53
CA ASP A 518 13.34 -13.62 21.47
C ASP A 518 13.54 -12.16 21.04
N ASP A 519 13.48 -11.89 19.74
CA ASP A 519 13.61 -10.55 19.17
C ASP A 519 12.27 -9.89 18.79
N GLY A 520 11.16 -10.63 18.83
CA GLY A 520 9.79 -10.15 18.70
C GLY A 520 9.29 -10.03 17.26
N ASP A 521 9.97 -10.69 16.32
CA ASP A 521 9.74 -10.62 14.88
C ASP A 521 8.64 -11.60 14.38
N LEU A 522 8.11 -12.42 15.30
CA LEU A 522 7.07 -13.45 15.13
C LEU A 522 7.52 -14.74 14.45
N ALA A 523 8.79 -14.88 14.12
CA ALA A 523 9.44 -16.16 13.81
C ALA A 523 9.95 -16.82 15.09
N VAL A 524 10.14 -18.14 15.06
CA VAL A 524 10.56 -18.93 16.23
C VAL A 524 11.61 -19.93 15.78
N ASP A 525 12.73 -19.98 16.48
CA ASP A 525 13.84 -20.92 16.26
C ASP A 525 14.26 -21.03 14.77
N CYS A 526 14.20 -22.21 14.16
CA CYS A 526 14.67 -22.44 12.80
C CYS A 526 13.71 -21.97 11.70
N ASP A 527 12.52 -21.50 12.07
CA ASP A 527 11.65 -20.76 11.16
C ASP A 527 12.09 -19.28 11.06
N ASP A 528 13.00 -18.84 11.95
CA ASP A 528 13.66 -17.53 11.95
C ASP A 528 14.89 -17.50 11.02
N VAL A 529 15.01 -16.42 10.24
CA VAL A 529 16.09 -16.21 9.29
C VAL A 529 17.43 -15.93 9.97
N ASP A 530 17.41 -15.32 11.15
CA ASP A 530 18.60 -15.04 11.96
C ASP A 530 19.18 -16.32 12.58
N CYS A 531 18.40 -17.40 12.55
CA CYS A 531 18.80 -18.75 12.94
C CYS A 531 19.36 -19.62 11.82
N ALA A 532 19.39 -19.14 10.57
CA ALA A 532 19.99 -19.85 9.44
C ALA A 532 21.47 -20.30 9.64
N PRO A 533 22.36 -19.59 10.36
CA PRO A 533 23.71 -20.06 10.65
C PRO A 533 23.82 -20.90 11.94
N SER A 534 22.71 -21.12 12.67
CA SER A 534 22.73 -21.85 13.93
C SER A 534 22.95 -23.35 13.71
N PRO A 535 23.91 -23.98 14.41
CA PRO A 535 24.10 -25.44 14.39
C PRO A 535 22.88 -26.23 14.88
N ALA A 536 21.93 -25.58 15.55
CA ALA A 536 20.65 -26.18 15.96
C ALA A 536 19.74 -26.47 14.75
N CYS A 537 19.90 -25.71 13.66
CA CYS A 537 19.09 -25.80 12.44
C CYS A 537 19.79 -26.62 11.33
N ASP A 538 20.98 -27.18 11.60
CA ASP A 538 21.70 -28.05 10.66
C ASP A 538 21.06 -29.46 10.58
N PRO A 539 20.85 -30.01 9.37
CA PRO A 539 20.31 -31.37 9.22
C PRO A 539 21.24 -32.43 9.85
N LEU A 540 20.69 -33.27 10.72
CA LEU A 540 21.45 -34.22 11.51
C LEU A 540 22.15 -35.29 10.64
N ALA A 541 23.36 -35.67 11.05
CA ALA A 541 24.12 -36.77 10.47
C ALA A 541 24.97 -37.49 11.53
N ALA A 542 25.10 -38.81 11.43
CA ALA A 542 25.97 -39.60 12.31
C ALA A 542 26.41 -40.92 11.65
N ALA A 543 27.59 -41.44 12.02
CA ALA A 543 28.07 -42.73 11.53
C ALA A 543 27.44 -43.90 12.30
N THR A 544 27.38 -45.08 11.68
CA THR A 544 26.78 -46.28 12.28
C THR A 544 27.31 -46.55 13.69
N GLY A 545 26.40 -46.62 14.67
CA GLY A 545 26.71 -46.87 16.08
C GLY A 545 26.94 -45.62 16.93
N GLU A 546 27.09 -44.44 16.32
CA GLU A 546 27.14 -43.15 17.01
C GLU A 546 25.75 -42.67 17.42
N GLY A 547 25.69 -41.72 18.35
CA GLY A 547 24.43 -41.12 18.77
C GLY A 547 24.60 -39.67 19.14
N LEU A 548 23.69 -38.85 18.61
CA LEU A 548 23.55 -37.43 18.90
C LEU A 548 22.63 -37.28 20.10
N ARG A 549 22.93 -36.32 20.98
CA ARG A 549 22.24 -36.15 22.25
C ARG A 549 21.72 -34.73 22.36
N PHE A 550 20.46 -34.60 22.71
CA PHE A 550 19.79 -33.33 22.93
C PHE A 550 19.14 -33.34 24.30
N VAL A 551 18.91 -32.15 24.84
CA VAL A 551 18.18 -31.95 26.10
C VAL A 551 17.14 -30.89 25.80
N TRP A 552 15.88 -31.20 26.09
CA TRP A 552 14.78 -30.25 26.02
C TRP A 552 14.29 -29.99 27.44
N GLU A 553 14.42 -28.75 27.89
CA GLU A 553 13.91 -28.30 29.18
C GLU A 553 12.41 -28.04 29.04
N ARG A 554 11.59 -28.55 29.97
CA ARG A 554 10.12 -28.42 29.88
C ARG A 554 9.68 -27.03 30.34
N PRO A 555 9.08 -26.19 29.46
CA PRO A 555 8.52 -24.91 29.87
C PRO A 555 7.38 -25.06 30.88
N GLU A 556 7.16 -24.02 31.70
CA GLU A 556 6.09 -24.03 32.70
C GLU A 556 4.72 -24.13 32.01
N GLY A 557 3.89 -25.08 32.46
CA GLY A 557 2.53 -25.28 31.94
C GLY A 557 2.38 -26.36 30.87
N VAL A 558 3.46 -26.77 30.19
CA VAL A 558 3.40 -27.84 29.17
C VAL A 558 3.00 -29.18 29.80
N GLN A 559 1.96 -29.81 29.24
CA GLN A 559 1.45 -31.09 29.70
C GLN A 559 1.75 -32.24 28.73
N ARG A 560 2.01 -31.94 27.45
CA ARG A 560 2.31 -32.92 26.42
C ARG A 560 3.46 -32.43 25.55
N VAL A 561 4.42 -33.31 25.26
CA VAL A 561 5.49 -33.02 24.30
C VAL A 561 5.63 -34.15 23.29
N THR A 562 5.91 -33.80 22.03
CA THR A 562 6.12 -34.71 20.91
C THR A 562 7.46 -34.42 20.26
N PHE A 563 8.33 -35.42 20.23
CA PHE A 563 9.63 -35.39 19.56
C PHE A 563 9.54 -36.13 18.23
N THR A 564 10.05 -35.55 17.16
CA THR A 564 10.07 -36.16 15.83
C THR A 564 11.46 -36.17 15.22
N ILE A 565 11.75 -37.20 14.44
CA ILE A 565 12.78 -37.16 13.41
C ILE A 565 12.12 -37.53 12.08
N ASP A 566 12.53 -36.87 10.99
CA ASP A 566 12.01 -37.17 9.66
C ASP A 566 13.00 -36.79 8.55
N GLY A 567 12.78 -37.32 7.35
CA GLY A 567 13.56 -37.00 6.17
C GLY A 567 14.96 -37.63 6.13
N GLY A 568 15.80 -37.13 5.22
CA GLY A 568 17.18 -37.61 5.04
C GLY A 568 17.30 -39.04 4.52
N ALA A 569 18.52 -39.56 4.59
CA ALA A 569 18.87 -40.93 4.22
C ALA A 569 19.48 -41.66 5.43
N GLY A 570 19.43 -43.00 5.44
CA GLY A 570 19.97 -43.83 6.52
C GLY A 570 18.90 -44.39 7.45
N ASP A 571 19.29 -44.67 8.70
CA ASP A 571 18.41 -45.28 9.71
C ASP A 571 18.78 -44.74 11.10
N ALA A 572 18.09 -43.67 11.49
CA ALA A 572 18.20 -43.01 12.79
C ALA A 572 17.08 -43.49 13.73
N ASP A 573 17.47 -44.01 14.90
CA ASP A 573 16.56 -44.42 15.96
C ASP A 573 16.42 -43.32 17.02
N LEU A 574 15.20 -42.94 17.38
CA LEU A 574 14.89 -41.95 18.40
C LEU A 574 14.63 -42.61 19.75
N TYR A 575 15.27 -42.09 20.80
CA TYR A 575 15.01 -42.47 22.20
C TYR A 575 14.84 -41.22 23.05
N VAL A 576 13.83 -41.20 23.92
CA VAL A 576 13.55 -40.08 24.81
C VAL A 576 13.39 -40.56 26.25
N ARG A 577 13.90 -39.79 27.21
CA ARG A 577 13.73 -40.06 28.64
C ARG A 577 13.79 -38.81 29.51
N GLY A 578 12.86 -38.70 30.48
CA GLY A 578 12.81 -37.65 31.48
C GLY A 578 13.94 -37.77 32.52
N GLY A 579 14.57 -36.63 32.84
CA GLY A 579 15.53 -36.46 33.93
C GLY A 579 16.86 -37.22 33.82
N ALA A 580 17.07 -38.04 32.79
CA ALA A 580 18.33 -38.73 32.52
C ALA A 580 18.48 -39.13 31.06
N LEU A 581 19.73 -39.23 30.59
CA LEU A 581 20.03 -39.73 29.24
C LEU A 581 19.41 -41.12 28.97
N PRO A 582 18.69 -41.29 27.84
CA PRO A 582 18.16 -42.59 27.45
C PRO A 582 19.27 -43.54 27.00
N THR A 583 19.02 -44.84 27.15
CA THR A 583 19.83 -45.92 26.57
C THR A 583 18.92 -46.86 25.79
N GLN A 584 19.48 -47.74 24.95
CA GLN A 584 18.71 -48.76 24.21
C GLN A 584 17.87 -49.69 25.10
N THR A 585 18.13 -49.73 26.40
CA THR A 585 17.41 -50.58 27.37
C THR A 585 16.72 -49.77 28.47
N SER A 586 16.77 -48.44 28.42
CA SER A 586 16.21 -47.55 29.45
C SER A 586 15.80 -46.24 28.81
N PHE A 587 14.52 -46.13 28.48
CA PHE A 587 13.89 -45.01 27.80
C PHE A 587 12.43 -44.93 28.24
N ASP A 588 11.81 -43.75 28.08
CA ASP A 588 10.37 -43.59 28.29
C ASP A 588 9.61 -43.84 26.98
N CYS A 589 10.22 -43.46 25.85
CA CYS A 589 9.70 -43.80 24.54
C CYS A 589 10.82 -43.95 23.51
N ALA A 590 10.66 -44.95 22.63
CA ALA A 590 11.59 -45.28 21.55
C ALA A 590 10.84 -46.04 20.43
N PRO A 591 10.44 -45.36 19.35
CA PRO A 591 9.77 -46.00 18.22
C PRO A 591 10.69 -46.99 17.50
N ALA A 592 11.94 -46.60 17.24
CA ALA A 592 13.02 -47.43 16.72
C ALA A 592 12.62 -48.24 15.47
N THR A 593 11.83 -47.62 14.60
CA THR A 593 11.31 -48.15 13.34
C THR A 593 12.43 -48.27 12.30
N VAL A 594 12.12 -48.69 11.08
CA VAL A 594 13.12 -48.75 10.01
C VAL A 594 13.01 -47.47 9.20
N GLY A 595 14.11 -46.73 9.10
CA GLY A 595 14.17 -45.41 8.46
C GLY A 595 14.12 -44.27 9.47
N ASN A 596 14.17 -43.04 8.98
CA ASN A 596 14.36 -41.86 9.83
C ASN A 596 13.06 -41.22 10.34
N GLN A 597 11.89 -41.75 9.99
CA GLN A 597 10.61 -41.16 10.35
C GLN A 597 10.10 -41.75 11.66
N GLU A 598 10.44 -41.09 12.77
CA GLU A 598 10.04 -41.53 14.11
C GLU A 598 9.34 -40.43 14.89
N THR A 599 8.40 -40.82 15.73
CA THR A 599 7.64 -39.89 16.57
C THR A 599 7.48 -40.45 17.97
N CYS A 600 7.81 -39.64 18.96
CA CYS A 600 7.80 -40.01 20.35
C CYS A 600 7.01 -38.99 21.18
N VAL A 601 5.86 -39.43 21.70
CA VAL A 601 4.94 -38.57 22.47
C VAL A 601 5.05 -38.91 23.94
N ILE A 602 5.27 -37.89 24.78
CA ILE A 602 5.22 -37.99 26.24
C ILE A 602 3.99 -37.24 26.74
N ASP A 603 3.08 -37.97 27.38
CA ASP A 603 1.83 -37.45 27.94
C ASP A 603 1.40 -38.29 29.17
N PRO A 604 1.37 -37.69 30.39
CA PRO A 604 1.75 -36.32 30.69
C PRO A 604 3.28 -36.14 30.72
N ALA A 605 3.77 -35.00 30.25
CA ALA A 605 5.14 -34.56 30.44
C ALA A 605 5.31 -34.07 31.89
N THR A 606 6.00 -34.84 32.73
CA THR A 606 6.11 -34.58 34.18
C THR A 606 7.49 -34.12 34.64
N ASP A 607 8.55 -34.48 33.92
CA ASP A 607 9.92 -34.17 34.29
C ASP A 607 10.30 -32.74 33.90
N GLU A 608 11.25 -32.15 34.64
CA GLU A 608 11.77 -30.79 34.37
C GLU A 608 12.54 -30.75 33.04
N SER A 609 13.16 -31.85 32.63
CA SER A 609 13.84 -31.96 31.34
C SER A 609 13.71 -33.36 30.73
N TYR A 610 13.75 -33.41 29.41
CA TYR A 610 13.74 -34.63 28.61
C TYR A 610 15.03 -34.72 27.80
N HIS A 611 15.76 -35.80 28.02
CA HIS A 611 16.94 -36.12 27.25
C HIS A 611 16.57 -36.96 26.04
N VAL A 612 17.09 -36.57 24.88
CA VAL A 612 16.85 -37.22 23.59
C VAL A 612 18.16 -37.81 23.07
N LEU A 613 18.09 -39.02 22.53
CA LEU A 613 19.19 -39.68 21.82
C LEU A 613 18.70 -40.07 20.43
N VAL A 614 19.32 -39.50 19.40
CA VAL A 614 19.15 -39.91 18.00
C VAL A 614 20.35 -40.77 17.64
N ARG A 615 20.13 -42.08 17.48
CA ARG A 615 21.21 -43.06 17.31
C ARG A 615 21.22 -43.63 15.90
N ALA A 616 22.39 -43.65 15.27
CA ALA A 616 22.57 -44.26 13.96
C ALA A 616 22.55 -45.79 14.07
N ARG A 617 21.40 -46.41 13.76
CA ARG A 617 21.32 -47.87 13.52
C ARG A 617 22.09 -48.23 12.25
N SER A 618 21.98 -47.36 11.24
CA SER A 618 22.93 -47.25 10.14
C SER A 618 23.31 -45.77 9.96
N ALA A 619 24.43 -45.48 9.31
CA ALA A 619 24.85 -44.10 9.07
C ALA A 619 23.72 -43.31 8.38
N PHE A 620 23.42 -42.12 8.90
CA PHE A 620 22.36 -41.26 8.40
C PHE A 620 22.87 -39.84 8.13
N SER A 621 22.14 -39.11 7.29
CA SER A 621 22.43 -37.71 6.94
C SER A 621 21.17 -37.00 6.45
N GLY A 622 21.06 -35.71 6.73
CA GLY A 622 19.94 -34.89 6.26
C GLY A 622 18.66 -35.13 7.04
N VAL A 623 18.75 -35.67 8.27
CA VAL A 623 17.59 -35.97 9.12
C VAL A 623 17.20 -34.71 9.88
N ALA A 624 15.96 -34.27 9.73
CA ALA A 624 15.40 -33.19 10.52
C ALA A 624 14.98 -33.70 11.90
N TYR A 625 15.22 -32.90 12.94
CA TYR A 625 14.73 -33.14 14.29
C TYR A 625 13.75 -32.03 14.64
N GLY A 626 12.62 -32.39 15.27
CA GLY A 626 11.59 -31.45 15.67
C GLY A 626 11.02 -31.77 17.04
N VAL A 627 10.52 -30.74 17.70
CA VAL A 627 9.81 -30.83 18.99
C VAL A 627 8.53 -30.00 18.89
N SER A 628 7.42 -30.51 19.40
CA SER A 628 6.17 -29.75 19.56
C SER A 628 5.58 -30.01 20.92
N ALA A 629 5.14 -28.96 21.60
CA ALA A 629 4.62 -29.00 22.97
C ALA A 629 3.23 -28.36 23.05
N ASN A 630 2.36 -28.90 23.91
CA ASN A 630 1.01 -28.38 24.19
C ASN A 630 0.64 -28.52 25.67
#